data_AF-A0A1D1UWZ4-F1
#
_entry.id   AF-A0A1D1UWZ4-F1
#
_cell.length_a   1.000
_cell.length_b   1.000
_cell.length_c   1.000
_cell.angle_alpha   90.00
_cell.angle_beta   90.00
_cell.angle_gamma   90.00
#
_symmetry.space_group_name_H-M   'P 1'
#
loop_
_entity.id
_entity.type
_entity.pdbx_description
1 polymer ?
#
loop_
_entity_poly.entity_id
_entity_poly.type
_entity_poly.pdbx_seq_one_letter_code
_entity_poly.pdbx_strand_id
1 'polypeptide(L)'
;METIVLLLICFLVLFSISSDAVQVPLGPVKGRNCTEHAAKLQADGATKLSYTPRCEPDGSYAPVQFNHKLGLKFCVSKEGIMLVSPQRSLDFYADCNCPRRRFEKFQSGNFGGYIHRCDTDFTYAVKQYNPETKITSCMMKNDVIIKEYVGPHVTACKCPRQWYEAKISRLPNRYAPQCNADGTFKAKQCDKGRCWCANGEGEQISKRVPESDVESLTCLEV
;
A
#
# COMPACT_ATOMS: atom_id res chain seq x y z
N MET A 1 -48.87 -36.56 15.64
CA MET A 1 -47.69 -36.75 14.77
C MET A 1 -47.11 -35.41 14.28
N GLU A 2 -47.90 -34.35 14.14
CA GLU A 2 -47.40 -33.06 13.60
C GLU A 2 -46.51 -32.26 14.56
N THR A 3 -46.68 -32.37 15.88
CA THR A 3 -45.87 -31.65 16.88
C THR A 3 -44.44 -32.20 17.06
N ILE A 4 -44.23 -33.49 16.79
CA ILE A 4 -42.90 -34.13 16.90
C ILE A 4 -42.03 -33.79 15.68
N VAL A 5 -42.64 -33.62 14.50
CA VAL A 5 -41.95 -33.23 13.26
C VAL A 5 -41.42 -31.80 13.36
N LEU A 6 -42.20 -30.87 13.93
CA LEU A 6 -41.77 -29.48 14.14
C LEU A 6 -40.60 -29.33 15.13
N LEU A 7 -40.55 -30.15 16.18
CA LEU A 7 -39.42 -30.15 17.14
C LEU A 7 -38.14 -30.76 16.56
N LEU A 8 -38.26 -31.80 15.73
CA LEU A 8 -37.11 -32.40 15.02
C LEU A 8 -36.54 -31.46 13.95
N ILE A 9 -37.38 -30.72 13.23
CA ILE A 9 -36.92 -29.70 12.27
C ILE A 9 -36.20 -28.57 13.02
N CYS A 10 -36.68 -28.14 14.19
CA CYS A 10 -36.03 -27.11 15.00
C CYS A 10 -34.65 -27.58 15.52
N PHE A 11 -34.52 -28.85 15.93
CA PHE A 11 -33.22 -29.43 16.33
C PHE A 11 -32.25 -29.57 15.15
N LEU A 12 -32.71 -29.96 13.95
CA LEU A 12 -31.85 -30.10 12.77
C LEU A 12 -31.40 -28.74 12.19
N VAL A 13 -32.24 -27.70 12.32
CA VAL A 13 -31.87 -26.33 11.89
C VAL A 13 -30.88 -25.69 12.87
N LEU A 14 -30.93 -25.99 14.18
CA LEU A 14 -29.93 -25.52 15.15
C LEU A 14 -28.54 -26.17 14.94
N PHE A 15 -28.46 -27.38 14.40
CA PHE A 15 -27.18 -28.05 14.07
C PHE A 15 -26.62 -27.72 12.68
N SER A 16 -27.33 -26.93 11.88
CA SER A 16 -26.91 -26.56 10.51
C SER A 16 -26.30 -25.16 10.40
N ILE A 17 -25.99 -24.50 11.52
CA ILE A 17 -25.14 -23.30 11.48
C ILE A 17 -23.73 -23.79 11.12
N SER A 18 -23.40 -23.73 9.83
CA SER A 18 -22.04 -23.96 9.31
C SER A 18 -21.06 -23.19 10.17
N SER A 19 -20.15 -23.90 10.84
CA SER A 19 -19.13 -23.33 11.72
C SER A 19 -18.02 -22.56 10.98
N ASP A 20 -18.30 -22.05 9.78
CA ASP A 20 -17.38 -21.26 8.97
C ASP A 20 -17.29 -19.81 9.45
N ALA A 21 -17.31 -19.61 10.77
CA ALA A 21 -16.73 -18.40 11.32
C ALA A 21 -15.25 -18.42 10.92
N VAL A 22 -14.84 -17.49 10.06
CA VAL A 22 -13.43 -17.29 9.70
C VAL A 22 -12.66 -17.16 11.01
N GLN A 23 -11.93 -18.22 11.38
CA GLN A 23 -11.15 -18.20 12.60
C GLN A 23 -10.03 -17.19 12.39
N VAL A 24 -10.19 -16.01 13.00
CA VAL A 24 -9.19 -14.95 12.98
C VAL A 24 -7.89 -15.54 13.56
N PRO A 25 -6.73 -15.34 12.91
CA PRO A 25 -5.47 -15.87 13.40
C PRO A 25 -5.26 -15.48 14.87
N LEU A 26 -4.82 -16.45 15.69
CA LEU A 26 -4.48 -16.20 17.09
C LEU A 26 -3.51 -15.02 17.16
N GLY A 27 -3.94 -13.96 17.85
CA GLY A 27 -3.13 -12.76 18.03
C GLY A 27 -1.86 -13.02 18.83
N PRO A 28 -0.98 -12.02 18.97
CA PRO A 28 0.28 -12.19 19.69
C PRO A 28 0.01 -12.55 21.15
N VAL A 29 0.85 -13.42 21.71
CA VAL A 29 0.78 -13.75 23.15
C VAL A 29 1.42 -12.62 23.94
N LYS A 30 0.69 -12.09 24.92
CA LYS A 30 1.17 -10.99 25.77
C LYS A 30 2.52 -11.33 26.41
N GLY A 31 3.47 -10.41 26.30
CA GLY A 31 4.80 -10.54 26.89
C GLY A 31 5.72 -11.53 26.17
N ARG A 32 5.34 -12.00 24.97
CA ARG A 32 6.17 -12.89 24.15
C ARG A 32 6.51 -12.29 22.80
N ASN A 33 7.73 -12.52 22.34
CA ASN A 33 8.15 -12.16 20.98
C ASN A 33 7.63 -13.20 19.96
N CYS A 34 7.92 -12.99 18.67
CA CYS A 34 7.39 -13.86 17.62
C CYS A 34 7.86 -15.32 17.76
N THR A 35 9.15 -15.53 18.05
CA THR A 35 9.74 -16.87 18.14
C THR A 35 9.14 -17.68 19.30
N GLU A 36 8.94 -17.03 20.45
CA GLU A 36 8.30 -17.62 21.63
C GLU A 36 6.82 -17.92 21.41
N HIS A 37 6.12 -17.07 20.64
CA HIS A 37 4.74 -17.33 20.24
C HIS A 37 4.67 -18.53 19.29
N ALA A 38 5.54 -18.60 18.29
CA ALA A 38 5.60 -19.72 17.34
C ALA A 38 5.87 -21.05 18.05
N ALA A 39 6.84 -21.09 18.97
CA ALA A 39 7.13 -22.28 19.78
C ALA A 39 5.93 -22.72 20.64
N LYS A 40 5.20 -21.76 21.21
CA LYS A 40 3.98 -22.06 21.98
C LYS A 40 2.92 -22.71 21.10
N LEU A 41 2.64 -22.15 19.93
CA LEU A 41 1.64 -22.70 19.02
C LEU A 41 2.00 -24.11 18.56
N GLN A 42 3.29 -24.37 18.32
CA GLN A 42 3.76 -25.72 17.99
C GLN A 42 3.51 -26.70 19.14
N ALA A 43 3.82 -26.31 20.39
CA ALA A 43 3.57 -27.11 21.58
C ALA A 43 2.07 -27.35 21.84
N ASP A 44 1.24 -26.34 21.59
CA ASP A 44 -0.23 -26.39 21.75
C ASP A 44 -0.92 -27.15 20.60
N GLY A 45 -0.16 -27.70 19.65
CA GLY A 45 -0.70 -28.43 18.50
C GLY A 45 -1.44 -27.50 17.52
N ALA A 46 -0.72 -26.55 16.92
CA ALA A 46 -1.21 -25.57 15.91
C ALA A 46 -1.95 -26.16 14.68
N THR A 47 -2.13 -27.48 14.62
CA THR A 47 -2.78 -28.26 13.57
C THR A 47 -4.23 -27.84 13.29
N LYS A 48 -4.94 -27.24 14.27
CA LYS A 48 -6.34 -26.81 14.07
C LYS A 48 -6.47 -25.58 13.16
N LEU A 49 -5.52 -24.64 13.25
CA LEU A 49 -5.56 -23.33 12.56
C LEU A 49 -4.54 -23.20 11.41
N SER A 50 -3.56 -24.10 11.29
CA SER A 50 -2.50 -24.08 10.26
C SER A 50 -1.84 -22.70 10.12
N TYR A 51 -1.64 -22.05 11.26
CA TYR A 51 -1.00 -20.74 11.36
C TYR A 51 0.24 -20.89 12.23
N THR A 52 1.40 -20.60 11.65
CA THR A 52 2.66 -20.43 12.37
C THR A 52 3.16 -19.02 12.04
N PRO A 53 3.30 -18.13 13.05
CA PRO A 53 3.81 -16.78 12.83
C PRO A 53 5.17 -16.80 12.14
N ARG A 54 5.32 -15.98 11.11
CA ARG A 54 6.61 -15.74 10.47
C ARG A 54 7.36 -14.67 11.25
N CYS A 55 8.59 -14.97 11.62
CA CYS A 55 9.42 -14.10 12.44
C CYS A 55 10.61 -13.56 11.64
N GLU A 56 11.02 -12.35 11.97
CA GLU A 56 12.28 -11.77 11.52
C GLU A 56 13.45 -12.27 12.40
N PRO A 57 14.71 -12.14 11.95
CA PRO A 57 15.89 -12.56 12.72
C PRO A 57 16.03 -11.87 14.08
N ASP A 58 15.48 -10.66 14.24
CA ASP A 58 15.47 -9.92 15.51
C ASP A 58 14.40 -10.42 16.50
N GLY A 59 13.65 -11.46 16.15
CA GLY A 59 12.59 -12.05 16.96
C GLY A 59 11.24 -11.30 16.88
N SER A 60 11.16 -10.20 16.11
CA SER A 60 9.90 -9.51 15.84
C SER A 60 9.04 -10.26 14.82
N TYR A 61 7.77 -9.88 14.70
CA TYR A 61 6.88 -10.43 13.69
C TYR A 61 7.20 -9.82 12.32
N ALA A 62 7.34 -10.68 11.32
CA ALA A 62 7.45 -10.28 9.93
C ALA A 62 6.23 -9.45 9.49
N PRO A 63 6.40 -8.45 8.62
CA PRO A 63 5.37 -7.46 8.29
C PRO A 63 4.09 -8.07 7.73
N VAL A 64 4.21 -9.02 6.81
CA VAL A 64 3.10 -9.82 6.30
C VAL A 64 3.03 -11.13 7.09
N GLN A 65 1.84 -11.61 7.38
CA GLN A 65 1.58 -12.94 7.95
C GLN A 65 0.60 -13.70 7.04
N PHE A 66 0.66 -15.04 7.09
CA PHE A 66 -0.14 -15.89 6.21
C PHE A 66 -0.71 -17.10 6.95
N ASN A 67 -1.98 -17.38 6.70
CA ASN A 67 -2.61 -18.64 7.09
C ASN A 67 -2.70 -19.56 5.86
N HIS A 68 -1.95 -20.66 5.88
CA HIS A 68 -1.85 -21.59 4.75
C HIS A 68 -3.17 -22.31 4.45
N LYS A 69 -3.94 -22.66 5.47
CA LYS A 69 -5.21 -23.39 5.32
C LYS A 69 -6.32 -22.52 4.74
N LEU A 70 -6.40 -21.26 5.18
CA LEU A 70 -7.46 -20.34 4.76
C LEU A 70 -7.08 -19.52 3.52
N GLY A 71 -5.80 -19.53 3.13
CA GLY A 71 -5.28 -18.70 2.04
C GLY A 71 -5.33 -17.19 2.35
N LEU A 72 -5.32 -16.83 3.64
CA LEU A 72 -5.49 -15.45 4.09
C LEU A 72 -4.15 -14.82 4.45
N LYS A 73 -3.92 -13.60 3.98
CA LYS A 73 -2.75 -12.77 4.34
C LYS A 73 -3.20 -11.51 5.06
N PHE A 74 -2.37 -11.03 5.97
CA PHE A 74 -2.64 -9.83 6.78
C PHE A 74 -1.34 -9.12 7.16
N CYS A 75 -1.45 -7.83 7.51
CA CYS A 75 -0.33 -7.05 8.02
C CYS A 75 -0.33 -7.04 9.55
N VAL A 76 0.84 -7.13 10.16
CA VAL A 76 1.03 -7.02 11.62
C VAL A 76 2.11 -6.02 12.01
N SER A 77 2.07 -5.51 13.24
CA SER A 77 3.15 -4.72 13.85
C SER A 77 4.37 -5.58 14.19
N LYS A 78 5.45 -4.96 14.70
CA LYS A 78 6.63 -5.70 15.19
C LYS A 78 6.30 -6.63 16.36
N GLU A 79 5.26 -6.29 17.11
CA GLU A 79 4.74 -7.03 18.27
C GLU A 79 3.64 -8.03 17.87
N GLY A 80 3.29 -8.11 16.58
CA GLY A 80 2.30 -9.05 16.05
C GLY A 80 0.85 -8.56 16.11
N ILE A 81 0.62 -7.29 16.47
CA ILE A 81 -0.73 -6.70 16.48
C ILE A 81 -1.24 -6.59 15.05
N MET A 82 -2.46 -7.06 14.79
CA MET A 82 -3.08 -7.03 13.46
C MET A 82 -3.40 -5.58 13.06
N LEU A 83 -2.83 -5.14 11.92
CA LEU A 83 -2.99 -3.80 11.38
C LEU A 83 -3.97 -3.74 10.21
N VAL A 84 -3.99 -4.82 9.42
CA VAL A 84 -4.87 -5.00 8.26
C VAL A 84 -5.55 -6.34 8.41
N SER A 85 -6.87 -6.37 8.27
CA SER A 85 -7.65 -7.60 8.39
C SER A 85 -7.22 -8.67 7.38
N PRO A 86 -7.39 -9.96 7.69
CA PRO A 86 -7.02 -11.04 6.78
C PRO A 86 -7.85 -11.02 5.50
N GLN A 87 -7.17 -11.11 4.36
CA GLN A 87 -7.79 -11.06 3.03
C GLN A 87 -7.03 -11.98 2.05
N ARG A 88 -7.77 -12.57 1.10
CA ARG A 88 -7.21 -13.43 0.04
C ARG A 88 -6.59 -12.63 -1.11
N SER A 89 -7.10 -11.42 -1.35
CA SER A 89 -6.68 -10.50 -2.41
C SER A 89 -5.33 -9.83 -2.16
N LEU A 90 -4.81 -9.91 -0.94
CA LEU A 90 -3.51 -9.31 -0.62
C LEU A 90 -2.40 -10.06 -1.37
N ASP A 91 -1.50 -9.33 -2.01
CA ASP A 91 -0.33 -9.90 -2.67
C ASP A 91 0.60 -10.56 -1.63
N PHE A 92 1.32 -11.61 -2.01
CA PHE A 92 2.38 -12.17 -1.18
C PHE A 92 3.53 -11.17 -0.97
N TYR A 93 3.73 -10.27 -1.94
CA TYR A 93 4.69 -9.16 -1.88
C TYR A 93 4.07 -7.85 -1.36
N ALA A 94 2.90 -7.91 -0.71
CA ALA A 94 2.27 -6.72 -0.17
C ALA A 94 3.21 -5.98 0.79
N ASP A 95 3.33 -4.67 0.58
CA ASP A 95 4.15 -3.81 1.42
C ASP A 95 3.32 -3.37 2.63
N CYS A 96 3.58 -3.97 3.80
CA CYS A 96 2.95 -3.57 5.05
C CYS A 96 3.72 -2.45 5.78
N ASN A 97 4.72 -1.82 5.17
CA ASN A 97 5.53 -0.79 5.84
C ASN A 97 4.71 0.45 6.19
N CYS A 98 3.86 0.94 5.29
CA CYS A 98 3.04 2.12 5.57
C CYS A 98 2.09 1.92 6.77
N PRO A 99 1.25 0.86 6.85
CA PRO A 99 0.41 0.64 8.04
C PRO A 99 1.23 0.42 9.31
N ARG A 100 2.42 -0.21 9.23
CA ARG A 100 3.33 -0.36 10.39
C ARG A 100 3.86 0.99 10.87
N ARG A 101 4.41 1.83 10.00
CA ARG A 101 4.88 3.18 10.35
C ARG A 101 3.77 4.03 10.95
N ARG A 102 2.58 3.97 10.36
CA ARG A 102 1.40 4.66 10.88
C ARG A 102 1.09 4.21 12.31
N PHE A 103 1.09 2.91 12.56
CA PHE A 103 0.85 2.34 13.88
C PHE A 103 1.93 2.70 14.91
N GLU A 104 3.21 2.59 14.55
CA GLU A 104 4.36 2.99 15.40
C GLU A 104 4.21 4.45 15.85
N LYS A 105 3.81 5.34 14.94
CA LYS A 105 3.60 6.75 15.26
C LYS A 105 2.45 6.97 16.23
N PHE A 106 1.31 6.29 16.04
CA PHE A 106 0.21 6.31 16.99
C PHE A 106 0.62 5.80 18.38
N GLN A 107 1.38 4.70 18.45
CA GLN A 107 1.86 4.15 19.71
C GLN A 107 2.83 5.08 20.44
N SER A 108 3.70 5.76 19.70
CA SER A 108 4.69 6.67 20.29
C SER A 108 4.06 7.88 20.98
N GLY A 109 2.82 8.25 20.63
CA GLY A 109 2.19 9.50 21.06
C GLY A 109 2.91 10.77 20.57
N ASN A 110 4.04 10.62 19.87
CA ASN A 110 4.82 11.70 19.30
C ASN A 110 4.27 12.01 17.91
N PHE A 111 3.29 12.92 17.88
CA PHE A 111 2.68 13.39 16.65
C PHE A 111 3.50 14.44 15.91
N GLY A 112 4.72 14.77 16.37
CA GLY A 112 5.65 15.62 15.63
C GLY A 112 5.80 15.16 14.18
N GLY A 113 5.58 16.06 13.24
CA GLY A 113 5.47 15.81 11.80
C GLY A 113 4.05 15.39 11.38
N TYR A 114 3.97 14.41 10.49
CA TYR A 114 2.69 13.95 9.93
C TYR A 114 2.51 12.44 9.98
N ILE A 115 1.27 11.99 9.88
CA ILE A 115 0.90 10.57 9.80
C ILE A 115 0.81 10.20 8.33
N HIS A 116 1.61 9.20 7.90
CA HIS A 116 1.59 8.74 6.51
C HIS A 116 0.21 8.23 6.11
N ARG A 117 -0.25 8.65 4.93
CA ARG A 117 -1.39 8.07 4.23
C ARG A 117 -0.92 6.86 3.45
N CYS A 118 -1.71 5.79 3.48
CA CYS A 118 -1.46 4.58 2.73
C CYS A 118 -2.50 4.42 1.63
N ASP A 119 -2.08 3.88 0.49
CA ASP A 119 -2.99 3.45 -0.58
C ASP A 119 -3.68 2.13 -0.20
N THR A 120 -4.64 1.70 -1.02
CA THR A 120 -5.44 0.48 -0.78
C THR A 120 -4.63 -0.81 -0.89
N ASP A 121 -3.47 -0.75 -1.53
CA ASP A 121 -2.48 -1.83 -1.59
C ASP A 121 -1.48 -1.79 -0.41
N PHE A 122 -1.75 -0.94 0.59
CA PHE A 122 -0.98 -0.72 1.81
C PHE A 122 0.40 -0.08 1.59
N THR A 123 0.72 0.30 0.36
CA THR A 123 1.92 1.10 0.07
C THR A 123 1.71 2.57 0.47
N TYR A 124 2.77 3.36 0.41
CA TYR A 124 2.67 4.79 0.72
C TYR A 124 1.91 5.53 -0.37
N ALA A 125 0.91 6.31 0.04
CA ALA A 125 0.16 7.14 -0.89
C ALA A 125 1.09 8.11 -1.60
N VAL A 126 0.87 8.25 -2.91
CA VAL A 126 1.77 9.02 -3.80
C VAL A 126 1.91 10.49 -3.39
N LYS A 127 0.95 11.05 -2.66
CA LYS A 127 0.97 12.42 -2.16
C LYS A 127 0.82 12.42 -0.64
N GLN A 128 1.83 12.93 0.06
CA GLN A 128 1.82 13.13 1.51
C GLN A 128 1.82 14.62 1.82
N TYR A 129 1.08 15.04 2.84
CA TYR A 129 1.08 16.44 3.28
C TYR A 129 1.38 16.50 4.77
N ASN A 130 2.39 17.28 5.12
CA ASN A 130 2.71 17.61 6.49
C ASN A 130 2.08 18.95 6.88
N PRO A 131 1.04 18.97 7.73
CA PRO A 131 0.40 20.22 8.13
C PRO A 131 1.27 21.10 9.03
N GLU A 132 2.23 20.52 9.74
CA GLU A 132 3.14 21.25 10.64
C GLU A 132 4.19 22.03 9.84
N THR A 133 4.85 21.37 8.88
CA THR A 133 5.88 22.00 8.04
C THR A 133 5.31 22.66 6.79
N LYS A 134 4.02 22.44 6.48
CA LYS A 134 3.36 22.84 5.24
C LYS A 134 4.05 22.30 4.00
N ILE A 135 4.69 21.12 4.09
CA ILE A 135 5.36 20.47 2.97
C ILE A 135 4.44 19.42 2.36
N THR A 136 4.32 19.43 1.04
CA THR A 136 3.76 18.31 0.28
C THR A 136 4.89 17.50 -0.33
N SER A 137 4.94 16.20 -0.02
CA SER A 137 5.94 15.28 -0.56
C SER A 137 5.27 14.31 -1.53
N CYS A 138 5.75 14.27 -2.77
CA CYS A 138 5.42 13.19 -3.69
C CYS A 138 6.30 11.97 -3.35
N MET A 139 5.70 10.80 -3.18
CA MET A 139 6.41 9.60 -2.72
C MET A 139 6.23 8.41 -3.66
N MET A 140 7.24 7.53 -3.66
CA MET A 140 7.14 6.19 -4.22
C MET A 140 6.38 5.26 -3.27
N LYS A 141 5.99 4.09 -3.78
CA LYS A 141 5.29 3.06 -2.99
C LYS A 141 6.11 2.55 -1.79
N ASN A 142 7.43 2.66 -1.84
CA ASN A 142 8.39 2.11 -0.88
C ASN A 142 9.06 3.18 0.03
N ASP A 143 8.32 4.21 0.42
CA ASP A 143 8.79 5.28 1.34
C ASP A 143 9.94 6.15 0.82
N VAL A 144 10.11 6.23 -0.50
CA VAL A 144 11.10 7.13 -1.10
C VAL A 144 10.45 8.45 -1.45
N ILE A 145 10.95 9.54 -0.88
CA ILE A 145 10.56 10.90 -1.25
C ILE A 145 11.13 11.22 -2.64
N ILE A 146 10.25 11.51 -3.58
CA ILE A 146 10.60 11.88 -4.96
C ILE A 146 10.94 13.37 -5.04
N LYS A 147 10.03 14.19 -4.51
CA LYS A 147 10.13 15.65 -4.54
C LYS A 147 9.25 16.26 -3.47
N GLU A 148 9.74 17.34 -2.88
CA GLU A 148 9.03 18.15 -1.90
C GLU A 148 8.64 19.51 -2.48
N TYR A 149 7.51 20.01 -2.00
CA TYR A 149 6.89 21.25 -2.43
C TYR A 149 6.41 22.02 -1.21
N VAL A 150 6.50 23.35 -1.28
CA VAL A 150 5.97 24.23 -0.23
C VAL A 150 4.48 24.44 -0.47
N GLY A 151 3.67 24.21 0.56
CA GLY A 151 2.23 24.39 0.57
C GLY A 151 1.44 23.23 -0.04
N PRO A 152 0.09 23.30 0.00
CA PRO A 152 -0.81 22.28 -0.52
C PRO A 152 -1.03 22.39 -2.04
N HIS A 153 -0.24 23.20 -2.76
CA HIS A 153 -0.44 23.52 -4.17
C HIS A 153 -0.22 22.35 -5.14
N VAL A 154 0.34 21.24 -4.66
CA VAL A 154 0.54 20.04 -5.47
C VAL A 154 -0.78 19.33 -5.69
N THR A 155 -1.28 19.41 -6.91
CA THR A 155 -2.53 18.78 -7.35
C THR A 155 -2.28 17.32 -7.70
N ALA A 156 -1.14 17.02 -8.36
CA ALA A 156 -0.79 15.69 -8.84
C ALA A 156 0.66 15.29 -8.49
N CYS A 157 0.91 13.98 -8.39
CA CYS A 157 2.27 13.43 -8.21
C CYS A 157 2.66 12.40 -9.29
N LYS A 158 1.81 12.20 -10.31
CA LYS A 158 2.06 11.24 -11.39
C LYS A 158 3.28 11.63 -12.24
N CYS A 159 3.37 12.90 -12.65
CA CYS A 159 4.52 13.37 -13.43
C CYS A 159 5.84 13.30 -12.65
N PRO A 160 5.96 13.85 -11.42
CA PRO A 160 7.18 13.72 -10.61
C PRO A 160 7.64 12.28 -10.45
N ARG A 161 6.70 11.35 -10.25
CA ARG A 161 6.99 9.93 -10.13
C ARG A 161 7.58 9.35 -11.42
N GLN A 162 6.94 9.58 -12.56
CA GLN A 162 7.47 9.10 -13.84
C GLN A 162 8.83 9.71 -14.17
N TRP A 163 9.03 10.99 -13.85
CA TRP A 163 10.33 11.64 -13.96
C TRP A 163 11.39 10.94 -13.12
N TYR A 164 11.10 10.65 -11.85
CA TYR A 164 12.03 9.97 -10.95
C TYR A 164 12.36 8.56 -11.42
N GLU A 165 11.34 7.77 -11.75
CA GLU A 165 11.50 6.42 -12.32
C GLU A 165 12.38 6.45 -13.58
N ALA A 166 12.21 7.44 -14.45
CA ALA A 166 13.04 7.61 -15.64
C ALA A 166 14.50 7.90 -15.28
N LYS A 167 14.73 8.76 -14.29
CA LYS A 167 16.09 9.14 -13.84
C LYS A 167 16.85 8.01 -13.15
N ILE A 168 16.17 7.17 -12.39
CA ILE A 168 16.81 6.02 -11.71
C ILE A 168 16.89 4.77 -12.59
N SER A 169 16.28 4.81 -13.78
CA SER A 169 16.28 3.66 -14.68
C SER A 169 17.69 3.39 -15.23
N ARG A 170 18.07 2.12 -15.26
CA ARG A 170 19.29 1.67 -15.96
C ARG A 170 19.12 1.60 -17.47
N LEU A 171 17.89 1.81 -17.97
CA LEU A 171 17.62 1.80 -19.40
C LEU A 171 18.17 3.09 -20.03
N PRO A 172 19.12 2.99 -20.98
CA PRO A 172 19.66 4.16 -21.64
C PRO A 172 18.56 4.87 -22.42
N ASN A 173 18.69 6.19 -22.54
CA ASN A 173 17.79 7.04 -23.33
C ASN A 173 16.31 7.00 -22.90
N ARG A 174 16.00 6.59 -21.67
CA ARG A 174 14.64 6.67 -21.14
C ARG A 174 14.20 8.13 -21.02
N TYR A 175 13.06 8.44 -21.61
CA TYR A 175 12.45 9.77 -21.54
C TYR A 175 12.01 10.10 -20.11
N ALA A 176 12.36 11.30 -19.64
CA ALA A 176 11.91 11.83 -18.35
C ALA A 176 10.97 13.03 -18.59
N PRO A 177 9.68 12.94 -18.19
CA PRO A 177 8.70 13.97 -18.50
C PRO A 177 8.97 15.31 -17.80
N GLN A 178 8.62 16.39 -18.48
CA GLN A 178 8.57 17.73 -17.90
C GLN A 178 7.27 17.94 -17.11
N CYS A 179 7.42 18.39 -15.86
CA CYS A 179 6.30 18.64 -14.96
C CYS A 179 6.10 20.14 -14.68
N ASN A 180 4.85 20.52 -14.41
CA ASN A 180 4.49 21.80 -13.82
C ASN A 180 4.85 21.85 -12.32
N ALA A 181 4.78 23.04 -11.73
CA ALA A 181 5.06 23.25 -10.30
C ALA A 181 4.05 22.55 -9.39
N ASP A 182 2.82 22.32 -9.85
CA ASP A 182 1.77 21.59 -9.12
C ASP A 182 1.86 20.06 -9.30
N GLY A 183 2.88 19.59 -10.03
CA GLY A 183 3.14 18.17 -10.29
C GLY A 183 2.29 17.54 -11.39
N THR A 184 1.50 18.34 -12.13
CA THR A 184 0.88 17.91 -13.40
C THR A 184 1.92 17.85 -14.51
N PHE A 185 1.57 17.20 -15.63
CA PHE A 185 2.40 17.20 -16.83
C PHE A 185 2.33 18.56 -17.53
N LYS A 186 3.46 19.05 -18.03
CA LYS A 186 3.42 20.16 -19.00
C LYS A 186 2.67 19.71 -20.26
N ALA A 187 1.79 20.55 -20.79
CA ALA A 187 1.11 20.23 -22.05
C ALA A 187 2.11 20.04 -23.20
N LYS A 188 3.17 20.87 -23.25
CA LYS A 188 4.31 20.69 -24.16
C LYS A 188 5.40 19.84 -23.50
N GLN A 189 5.75 18.73 -24.14
CA GLN A 189 6.82 17.83 -23.72
C GLN A 189 7.90 17.79 -24.79
N CYS A 190 9.17 17.67 -24.40
CA CYS A 190 10.30 17.62 -25.32
C CYS A 190 11.32 16.56 -24.92
N ASP A 191 11.83 15.78 -25.88
CA ASP A 191 12.92 14.85 -25.65
C ASP A 191 13.79 14.79 -26.91
N LYS A 192 15.11 14.88 -26.71
CA LYS A 192 16.12 14.69 -27.76
C LYS A 192 15.82 15.51 -29.04
N GLY A 193 15.59 16.81 -28.90
CA GLY A 193 15.37 17.72 -30.03
C GLY A 193 13.99 17.62 -30.69
N ARG A 194 13.05 16.88 -30.11
CA ARG A 194 11.67 16.77 -30.59
C ARG A 194 10.66 17.06 -29.51
N CYS A 195 9.61 17.80 -29.85
CA CYS A 195 8.54 18.19 -28.92
C CYS A 195 7.17 17.70 -29.39
N TRP A 196 6.26 17.47 -28.45
CA TRP A 196 4.88 17.04 -28.69
C TRP A 196 3.94 17.55 -27.61
N CYS A 197 2.64 17.42 -27.85
CA CYS A 197 1.60 17.70 -26.87
C CYS A 197 1.29 16.44 -26.06
N ALA A 198 1.21 16.58 -24.75
CA ALA A 198 0.74 15.55 -23.83
C ALA A 198 -0.57 15.96 -23.15
N ASN A 199 -1.44 14.98 -22.88
CA ASN A 199 -2.64 15.20 -22.06
C ASN A 199 -2.32 15.24 -20.56
N GLY A 200 -3.34 15.46 -19.71
CA GLY A 200 -3.20 15.48 -18.24
C GLY A 200 -2.64 14.19 -17.63
N GLU A 201 -2.69 13.06 -18.36
CA GLU A 201 -2.15 11.78 -17.94
C GLU A 201 -0.69 11.55 -18.39
N GLY A 202 -0.13 12.48 -19.16
CA GLY A 202 1.23 12.44 -19.70
C GLY A 202 1.37 11.73 -21.05
N GLU A 203 0.26 11.36 -21.69
CA GLU A 203 0.26 10.62 -22.95
C GLU A 203 0.41 11.56 -24.15
N GLN A 204 1.21 11.16 -25.14
CA GLN A 204 1.40 11.92 -26.36
C GLN A 204 0.12 11.95 -27.21
N ILE A 205 -0.40 13.14 -27.51
CA ILE A 205 -1.64 13.36 -28.27
C ILE A 205 -1.43 14.13 -29.59
N SER A 206 -0.19 14.52 -29.92
CA SER A 206 0.13 15.16 -31.19
C SER A 206 1.35 14.57 -31.89
N LYS A 207 1.58 14.97 -33.14
CA LYS A 207 2.81 14.64 -33.88
C LYS A 207 4.01 15.38 -33.26
N ARG A 208 5.19 14.76 -33.38
CA ARG A 208 6.43 15.36 -32.90
C ARG A 208 6.98 16.40 -33.88
N VAL A 209 7.22 17.61 -33.41
CA VAL A 209 7.88 18.70 -34.15
C VAL A 209 9.35 18.85 -33.72
N PRO A 210 10.22 19.45 -34.54
CA PRO A 210 11.53 19.92 -34.08
C PRO A 210 11.39 20.86 -32.89
N GLU A 211 12.37 20.86 -31.98
CA GLU A 211 12.36 21.74 -30.81
C GLU A 211 12.38 23.23 -31.17
N SER A 212 12.91 23.61 -32.34
CA SER A 212 12.83 24.96 -32.88
C SER A 212 11.39 25.46 -33.08
N ASP A 213 10.45 24.53 -33.25
CA ASP A 213 9.07 24.82 -33.61
C ASP A 213 8.12 24.63 -32.41
N VAL A 214 8.66 24.45 -31.19
CA VAL A 214 7.86 24.22 -29.97
C VAL A 214 6.96 25.40 -29.62
N GLU A 215 7.37 26.62 -29.96
CA GLU A 215 6.59 27.82 -29.69
C GLU A 215 5.32 27.89 -30.54
N SER A 216 5.37 27.42 -31.79
CA SER A 216 4.20 27.34 -32.67
C SER A 216 3.34 26.10 -32.43
N LEU A 217 3.81 25.15 -31.62
CA LEU A 217 3.04 23.98 -31.21
C LEU A 217 1.93 24.37 -30.23
N THR A 218 0.68 24.40 -30.69
CA THR A 218 -0.49 24.61 -29.85
C THR A 218 -0.96 23.29 -29.24
N CYS A 219 -0.94 23.20 -27.92
CA CYS A 219 -1.50 22.06 -27.19
C CYS A 219 -2.83 22.46 -26.58
N LEU A 220 -3.89 21.75 -26.95
CA LEU A 220 -5.19 21.89 -26.30
C LEU A 220 -5.09 21.20 -24.94
N GLU A 221 -5.39 21.92 -23.86
CA GLU A 221 -5.54 21.32 -22.54
C GLU A 221 -6.84 20.49 -22.57
N VAL A 222 -6.70 19.18 -22.36
CA VAL A 222 -7.80 18.21 -22.23
C VAL A 222 -7.80 17.66 -20.82
#